data_AF-A0A2A9LUL8-F1
#
_entry.id   AF-A0A2A9LUL8-F1
#
_cell.length_a   1.000
_cell.length_b   1.000
_cell.length_c   1.000
_cell.angle_alpha   90.00
_cell.angle_beta   90.00
_cell.angle_gamma   90.00
#
_symmetry.space_group_name_H-M   'P 1'
#
loop_
_entity.id
_entity.type
_entity.pdbx_description
1 polymer ?
#
loop_
_entity_poly.entity_id
_entity_poly.type
_entity_poly.pdbx_seq_one_letter_code
_entity_poly.pdbx_strand_id
1 'polypeptide(L)'
;MQRPTEYENLIKTKAFDAVAPTPGAIAGFLRNADDYKATADELDPARHLQVFTLAYEGYFQVVQAVLEFYEVRTKDAGRNLAIQRVSTSLGVSAPEFAFITKAHERRNGTSYVSPFPPVSKAEAATMLSILAKYLPVARTLTGMP
;
A
#
# COMPACT_ATOMS: atom_id res chain seq x y z
N MET A 1 -14.20 -10.12 12.94
CA MET A 1 -14.40 -10.81 11.63
C MET A 1 -13.39 -11.94 11.55
N GLN A 2 -13.66 -13.03 10.82
CA GLN A 2 -12.71 -14.14 10.75
C GLN A 2 -11.58 -13.81 9.77
N ARG A 3 -10.33 -13.95 10.22
CA ARG A 3 -9.14 -13.79 9.38
C ARG A 3 -9.12 -14.88 8.28
N PRO A 4 -8.87 -14.55 7.00
CA PRO A 4 -8.74 -15.55 5.94
C PRO A 4 -7.56 -16.50 6.17
N THR A 5 -7.69 -17.75 5.72
CA THR A 5 -6.67 -18.80 5.91
C THR A 5 -5.31 -18.45 5.33
N GLU A 6 -5.25 -17.62 4.29
CA GLU A 6 -4.01 -17.19 3.68
C GLU A 6 -3.18 -16.30 4.62
N TYR A 7 -3.82 -15.45 5.43
CA TYR A 7 -3.11 -14.68 6.46
C TYR A 7 -2.68 -15.59 7.62
N GLU A 8 -3.52 -16.56 8.02
CA GLU A 8 -3.15 -17.59 9.01
C GLU A 8 -1.91 -18.39 8.58
N ASN A 9 -1.82 -18.74 7.29
CA ASN A 9 -0.65 -19.44 6.76
C ASN A 9 0.62 -18.57 6.82
N LEU A 10 0.52 -17.27 6.56
CA LEU A 10 1.64 -16.34 6.69
C LEU A 10 2.07 -16.13 8.14
N ILE A 11 1.15 -16.27 9.11
CA ILE A 11 1.50 -16.30 10.53
C ILE A 11 2.23 -17.60 10.87
N LYS A 12 1.73 -18.75 10.41
CA LYS A 12 2.36 -20.07 10.66
C LYS A 12 3.79 -20.15 10.12
N THR A 13 4.06 -19.52 8.97
CA THR A 13 5.40 -19.45 8.38
C THR A 13 6.26 -18.31 8.94
N LYS A 14 5.77 -17.57 9.95
CA LYS A 14 6.43 -16.44 10.60
C LYS A 14 6.73 -15.26 9.66
N ALA A 15 6.00 -15.15 8.57
CA ALA A 15 6.06 -13.98 7.69
C ALA A 15 5.32 -12.78 8.31
N PHE A 16 4.19 -13.05 8.99
CA PHE A 16 3.44 -12.08 9.79
C PHE A 16 3.40 -12.49 11.27
N ASP A 17 3.21 -11.49 12.13
CA ASP A 17 2.82 -11.69 13.52
C ASP A 17 1.34 -11.29 13.69
N ALA A 18 0.59 -12.10 14.43
CA ALA A 18 -0.75 -11.71 14.88
C ALA A 18 -0.62 -10.62 15.95
N VAL A 19 -1.44 -9.59 15.85
CA VAL A 19 -1.43 -8.46 16.79
C VAL A 19 -2.84 -8.17 17.28
N ALA A 20 -2.96 -7.59 18.47
CA ALA A 20 -4.24 -7.04 18.90
C ALA A 20 -4.60 -5.81 18.04
N PRO A 21 -5.88 -5.58 17.75
CA PRO A 21 -6.31 -4.39 17.05
C PRO A 21 -5.98 -3.14 17.86
N THR A 22 -5.48 -2.11 17.19
CA THR A 22 -5.15 -0.81 17.76
C THR A 22 -6.33 0.14 17.53
N PRO A 23 -6.98 0.64 18.59
CA PRO A 23 -8.13 1.54 18.45
C PRO A 23 -7.83 2.73 17.54
N GLY A 24 -8.64 2.92 16.50
CA GLY A 24 -8.52 4.05 15.56
C GLY A 24 -7.42 3.92 14.50
N ALA A 25 -6.58 2.89 14.52
CA ALA A 25 -5.46 2.77 13.59
C ALA A 25 -5.90 2.64 12.12
N ILE A 26 -6.92 1.82 11.83
CA ILE A 26 -7.47 1.67 10.47
C ILE A 26 -7.92 3.03 9.92
N ALA A 27 -8.70 3.79 10.69
CA ALA A 27 -9.17 5.11 10.30
C ALA A 27 -8.01 6.11 10.11
N GLY A 28 -6.98 6.03 10.97
CA GLY A 28 -5.77 6.84 10.83
C GLY A 28 -5.00 6.55 9.54
N PHE A 29 -4.78 5.27 9.21
CA PHE A 29 -4.13 4.87 7.97
C PHE A 29 -4.91 5.30 6.73
N LEU A 30 -6.23 5.09 6.71
CA LEU A 30 -7.05 5.51 5.57
C LEU A 30 -7.08 7.02 5.39
N ARG A 31 -7.15 7.79 6.49
CA ARG A 31 -7.04 9.26 6.44
C ARG A 31 -5.69 9.71 5.87
N ASN A 32 -4.59 9.12 6.31
CA ASN A 32 -3.28 9.42 5.76
C ASN A 32 -3.23 9.12 4.25
N ALA A 33 -3.87 8.02 3.80
CA ALA A 33 -3.96 7.69 2.39
C ALA A 33 -4.71 8.76 1.58
N ASP A 34 -5.80 9.32 2.12
CA ASP A 34 -6.49 10.46 1.51
C ASP A 34 -5.59 11.69 1.44
N ASP A 35 -4.93 12.05 2.53
CA ASP A 35 -4.07 13.23 2.59
C ASP A 35 -2.92 13.13 1.58
N TYR A 36 -2.31 11.93 1.45
CA TYR A 36 -1.31 11.65 0.42
C TYR A 36 -1.88 11.78 -0.98
N LYS A 37 -3.08 11.25 -1.22
CA LYS A 37 -3.75 11.34 -2.53
C LYS A 37 -4.08 12.78 -2.89
N ALA A 38 -4.71 13.52 -1.99
CA ALA A 38 -5.09 14.91 -2.19
C ALA A 38 -3.85 15.78 -2.46
N THR A 39 -2.79 15.59 -1.68
CA THR A 39 -1.51 16.30 -1.92
C THR A 39 -0.92 15.95 -3.28
N ALA A 40 -0.98 14.68 -3.71
CA ALA A 40 -0.50 14.26 -5.02
C ALA A 40 -1.33 14.82 -6.18
N ASP A 41 -2.64 14.96 -6.00
CA ASP A 41 -3.56 15.55 -6.99
C ASP A 41 -3.32 17.06 -7.18
N GLU A 42 -2.96 17.77 -6.11
CA GLU A 42 -2.76 19.23 -6.12
C GLU A 42 -1.35 19.67 -6.58
N LEU A 43 -0.39 18.75 -6.60
CA LEU A 43 0.97 19.06 -7.03
C LEU A 43 1.03 19.43 -8.51
N ASP A 44 2.01 20.27 -8.84
CA ASP A 44 2.42 20.50 -10.24
C ASP A 44 2.66 19.14 -10.93
N PRO A 45 1.90 18.80 -11.99
CA PRO A 45 2.01 17.52 -12.67
C PRO A 45 3.39 17.25 -13.27
N ALA A 46 4.25 18.27 -13.45
CA ALA A 46 5.63 18.09 -13.89
C ALA A 46 6.55 17.48 -12.79
N ARG A 47 6.10 17.46 -11.53
CA ARG A 47 6.82 16.89 -10.39
C ARG A 47 6.58 15.38 -10.28
N HIS A 48 6.88 14.64 -11.36
CA HIS A 48 6.53 13.21 -11.48
C HIS A 48 7.05 12.35 -10.33
N LEU A 49 8.27 12.59 -9.85
CA LEU A 49 8.84 11.85 -8.72
C LEU A 49 7.99 12.05 -7.45
N GLN A 50 7.63 13.30 -7.14
CA GLN A 50 6.88 13.63 -5.94
C GLN A 50 5.45 13.06 -6.01
N VAL A 51 4.78 13.20 -7.15
CA VAL A 51 3.44 12.62 -7.38
C VAL A 51 3.50 11.10 -7.18
N PHE A 52 4.48 10.44 -7.79
CA PHE A 52 4.68 9.00 -7.64
C PHE A 52 4.96 8.58 -6.19
N THR A 53 5.87 9.28 -5.50
CA THR A 53 6.23 8.96 -4.12
C THR A 53 5.04 9.11 -3.17
N LEU A 54 4.29 10.21 -3.28
CA LEU A 54 3.10 10.42 -2.46
C LEU A 54 2.01 9.38 -2.75
N ALA A 55 1.74 9.09 -4.01
CA ALA A 55 0.79 8.05 -4.39
C ALA A 55 1.21 6.65 -3.88
N TYR A 56 2.51 6.34 -3.94
CA TYR A 56 3.06 5.10 -3.43
C TYR A 56 2.94 5.00 -1.90
N GLU A 57 3.31 6.05 -1.16
CA GLU A 57 3.20 6.06 0.31
C GLU A 57 1.72 6.02 0.73
N GLY A 58 0.81 6.70 0.02
CA GLY A 58 -0.64 6.59 0.23
C GLY A 58 -1.17 5.18 -0.01
N TYR A 59 -0.72 4.49 -1.07
CA TYR A 59 -1.09 3.08 -1.27
C TYR A 59 -0.52 2.19 -0.16
N PHE A 60 0.66 2.50 0.37
CA PHE A 60 1.20 1.75 1.50
C PHE A 60 0.39 1.98 2.79
N GLN A 61 -0.19 3.16 3.01
CA GLN A 61 -1.16 3.37 4.10
C GLN A 61 -2.41 2.49 3.91
N VAL A 62 -2.91 2.34 2.68
CA VAL A 62 -3.98 1.38 2.37
C VAL A 62 -3.57 -0.05 2.75
N VAL A 63 -2.33 -0.46 2.43
CA VAL A 63 -1.81 -1.75 2.85
C VAL A 63 -1.81 -1.91 4.37
N GLN A 64 -1.36 -0.90 5.11
CA GLN A 64 -1.38 -0.94 6.59
C GLN A 64 -2.79 -1.04 7.16
N ALA A 65 -3.76 -0.33 6.59
CA ALA A 65 -5.16 -0.41 7.03
C ALA A 65 -5.74 -1.83 6.89
N VAL A 66 -5.42 -2.52 5.80
CA VAL A 66 -5.89 -3.90 5.57
C VAL A 66 -5.17 -4.91 6.48
N LEU A 67 -3.87 -4.73 6.71
CA LEU A 67 -3.13 -5.56 7.67
C LEU A 67 -3.71 -5.41 9.09
N GLU A 68 -3.98 -4.18 9.51
CA GLU A 68 -4.59 -3.87 10.82
C GLU A 68 -5.99 -4.45 10.93
N PHE A 69 -6.81 -4.38 9.87
CA PHE A 69 -8.13 -5.00 9.81
C PHE A 69 -8.09 -6.52 9.98
N TYR A 70 -7.07 -7.17 9.42
CA TYR A 70 -6.82 -8.60 9.61
C TYR A 70 -5.96 -8.90 10.84
N GLU A 71 -5.69 -7.92 11.69
CA GLU A 71 -4.97 -8.08 12.96
C GLU A 71 -3.59 -8.73 12.78
N VAL A 72 -2.84 -8.28 11.77
CA VAL A 72 -1.49 -8.76 11.46
C VAL A 72 -0.50 -7.63 11.24
N ARG A 73 0.79 -7.89 11.45
CA ARG A 73 1.90 -6.99 11.05
C ARG A 73 3.00 -7.74 10.32
N THR A 74 3.71 -7.03 9.45
CA THR A 74 4.89 -7.54 8.75
C THR A 74 6.09 -7.64 9.67
N LYS A 75 6.87 -8.72 9.52
CA LYS A 75 8.26 -8.79 10.01
C LYS A 75 9.23 -8.16 8.99
N ASP A 76 10.51 -7.99 9.34
CA ASP A 76 11.53 -7.24 8.57
C ASP A 76 11.48 -7.47 7.03
N ALA A 77 11.50 -8.73 6.58
CA ALA A 77 11.45 -9.10 5.16
C ALA A 77 10.02 -9.21 4.57
N GLY A 78 8.98 -8.91 5.36
CA GLY A 78 7.59 -9.19 5.07
C GLY A 78 6.85 -8.12 4.24
N ARG A 79 7.48 -6.99 3.91
CA ARG A 79 6.83 -5.90 3.16
C ARG A 79 6.37 -6.33 1.77
N ASN A 80 7.19 -7.08 1.03
CA ASN A 80 6.82 -7.64 -0.27
C ASN A 80 5.61 -8.57 -0.13
N LEU A 81 5.63 -9.44 0.88
CA LEU A 81 4.54 -10.40 1.15
C LEU A 81 3.25 -9.69 1.58
N ALA A 82 3.33 -8.61 2.36
CA ALA A 82 2.18 -7.77 2.69
C ALA A 82 1.57 -7.12 1.46
N ILE A 83 2.39 -6.51 0.61
CA ILE A 83 1.90 -5.91 -0.63
C ILE A 83 1.21 -6.96 -1.48
N GLN A 84 1.82 -8.14 -1.65
CA GLN A 84 1.21 -9.25 -2.39
C GLN A 84 -0.12 -9.69 -1.77
N ARG A 85 -0.14 -9.99 -0.47
CA ARG A 85 -1.31 -10.54 0.21
C ARG A 85 -2.47 -9.54 0.24
N VAL A 86 -2.19 -8.27 0.52
CA VAL A 86 -3.20 -7.21 0.52
C VAL A 86 -3.69 -6.92 -0.89
N SER A 87 -2.80 -6.90 -1.89
CA SER A 87 -3.20 -6.72 -3.29
C SER A 87 -4.21 -7.77 -3.73
N THR A 88 -4.03 -9.04 -3.33
CA THR A 88 -5.06 -10.07 -3.56
C THR A 88 -6.36 -9.79 -2.79
N SER A 89 -6.30 -9.37 -1.53
CA SER A 89 -7.51 -9.03 -0.74
C SER A 89 -8.31 -7.87 -1.32
N LEU A 90 -7.64 -6.91 -1.96
CA LEU A 90 -8.26 -5.76 -2.62
C LEU A 90 -8.70 -6.05 -4.07
N GLY A 91 -8.43 -7.26 -4.59
CA GLY A 91 -8.75 -7.62 -5.97
C GLY A 91 -7.91 -6.86 -7.01
N VAL A 92 -6.67 -6.52 -6.67
CA VAL A 92 -5.76 -5.81 -7.59
C VAL A 92 -5.50 -6.66 -8.84
N SER A 93 -5.61 -6.05 -10.03
CA SER A 93 -5.38 -6.76 -11.29
C SER A 93 -3.91 -7.17 -11.45
N ALA A 94 -3.65 -8.22 -12.24
CA ALA A 94 -2.28 -8.68 -12.47
C ALA A 94 -1.34 -7.59 -13.04
N PRO A 95 -1.74 -6.74 -14.01
CA PRO A 95 -0.90 -5.65 -14.49
C PRO A 95 -0.58 -4.59 -13.42
N GLU A 96 -1.57 -4.20 -12.62
CA GLU A 96 -1.38 -3.24 -11.53
C GLU A 96 -0.48 -3.83 -10.44
N PHE A 97 -0.66 -5.11 -10.11
CA PHE A 97 0.18 -5.82 -9.14
C PHE A 97 1.65 -5.87 -9.58
N ALA A 98 1.90 -6.18 -10.87
CA ALA A 98 3.26 -6.15 -11.42
C ALA A 98 3.88 -4.74 -11.33
N PHE A 99 3.10 -3.70 -11.60
CA PHE A 99 3.53 -2.32 -11.48
C PHE A 99 3.90 -1.95 -10.03
N ILE A 100 3.03 -2.27 -9.05
CA ILE A 100 3.24 -1.99 -7.63
C ILE A 100 4.49 -2.70 -7.11
N THR A 101 4.69 -3.97 -7.52
CA THR A 101 5.87 -4.75 -7.13
C THR A 101 7.16 -4.06 -7.61
N LYS A 102 7.20 -3.66 -8.88
CA LYS A 102 8.33 -2.92 -9.44
C LYS A 102 8.54 -1.56 -8.75
N ALA A 103 7.46 -0.86 -8.42
CA ALA A 103 7.52 0.40 -7.68
C ALA A 103 8.14 0.21 -6.29
N HIS A 104 7.73 -0.83 -5.57
CA HIS A 104 8.26 -1.17 -4.24
C HIS A 104 9.75 -1.55 -4.28
N GLU A 105 10.14 -2.40 -5.22
CA GLU A 105 11.53 -2.80 -5.41
C GLU A 105 12.44 -1.61 -5.72
N ARG A 106 12.00 -0.71 -6.61
CA ARG A 106 12.74 0.54 -6.90
C ARG A 106 12.90 1.37 -5.63
N ARG A 107 11.82 1.58 -4.87
CA ARG A 107 11.85 2.38 -3.65
C ARG A 107 12.78 1.78 -2.59
N ASN A 108 12.73 0.47 -2.34
CA ASN A 108 13.60 -0.14 -1.34
C ASN A 108 15.05 -0.29 -1.80
N GLY A 109 15.27 -0.66 -3.07
CA GLY A 109 16.60 -0.96 -3.60
C GLY A 109 17.46 0.27 -3.91
N THR A 110 16.84 1.41 -4.23
CA THR A 110 17.59 2.61 -4.64
C THR A 110 17.69 3.67 -3.55
N SER A 111 16.63 3.91 -2.75
CA SER A 111 16.56 5.08 -1.85
C SER A 111 17.69 5.22 -0.83
N TYR A 112 18.45 4.15 -0.56
CA TYR A 112 19.56 4.14 0.39
C TYR A 112 20.95 4.00 -0.25
N VAL A 113 21.02 3.83 -1.58
CA VAL A 113 22.26 3.50 -2.31
C VAL A 113 22.51 4.47 -3.46
N SER A 114 21.45 5.03 -4.05
CA SER A 114 21.55 5.97 -5.16
C SER A 114 20.35 6.92 -5.20
N PRO A 115 20.44 8.06 -5.91
CA PRO A 115 19.27 8.89 -6.16
C PRO A 115 18.14 8.06 -6.80
N PHE A 116 16.90 8.32 -6.40
CA PHE A 116 15.74 7.61 -6.94
C PHE A 116 15.72 7.78 -8.48
N PRO A 117 15.63 6.70 -9.27
CA PRO A 117 15.70 6.80 -10.73
C PRO A 117 14.58 7.67 -11.28
N PRO A 118 14.78 8.37 -12.42
CA PRO A 118 13.77 9.22 -13.02
C PRO A 118 12.41 8.51 -13.12
N VAL A 119 11.35 9.26 -12.81
CA VAL A 119 9.97 8.80 -12.90
C VAL A 119 9.31 9.50 -14.08
N SER A 120 8.72 8.73 -14.98
CA SER A 120 7.97 9.26 -16.11
C SER A 120 6.59 9.77 -15.68
N LYS A 121 6.00 10.64 -16.50
CA LYS A 121 4.61 11.10 -16.34
C LYS A 121 3.62 9.94 -16.23
N ALA A 122 3.81 8.91 -17.06
CA ALA A 122 2.92 7.76 -17.09
C ALA A 122 3.02 6.91 -15.80
N GLU A 123 4.22 6.73 -15.26
CA GLU A 123 4.42 6.00 -14.00
C GLU A 123 3.79 6.74 -12.82
N ALA A 124 3.97 8.06 -12.73
CA ALA A 124 3.35 8.89 -11.70
C ALA A 124 1.82 8.81 -11.76
N ALA A 125 1.24 8.98 -12.96
CA ALA A 125 -0.20 8.87 -13.17
C ALA A 125 -0.73 7.47 -12.85
N THR A 126 0.02 6.41 -13.20
CA THR A 126 -0.37 5.03 -12.91
C THR A 126 -0.43 4.77 -11.41
N MET A 127 0.60 5.20 -10.66
CA MET A 127 0.61 5.00 -9.21
C MET A 127 -0.52 5.76 -8.51
N LEU A 128 -0.80 6.99 -8.94
CA LEU A 128 -1.90 7.81 -8.43
C LEU A 128 -3.27 7.18 -8.73
N SER A 129 -3.46 6.67 -9.95
CA SER A 129 -4.69 5.95 -10.33
C SER A 129 -4.91 4.69 -9.49
N ILE A 130 -3.85 3.92 -9.20
CA ILE A 130 -3.91 2.76 -8.30
C ILE A 130 -4.37 3.17 -6.90
N LEU A 131 -3.79 4.22 -6.32
CA LEU A 131 -4.23 4.73 -5.01
C LEU A 131 -5.70 5.16 -5.04
N ALA A 132 -6.08 5.96 -6.04
CA ALA A 132 -7.45 6.45 -6.20
C ALA A 132 -8.48 5.31 -6.33
N LYS A 133 -8.11 4.22 -7.01
CA LYS A 133 -8.96 3.06 -7.23
C LYS A 133 -9.12 2.20 -5.97
N TYR A 134 -8.04 1.92 -5.26
CA TYR A 134 -8.07 0.92 -4.17
C TYR A 134 -8.33 1.50 -2.78
N LEU A 135 -8.21 2.83 -2.60
CA LEU A 135 -8.61 3.49 -1.36
C LEU A 135 -10.10 3.26 -0.99
N PRO A 136 -11.09 3.50 -1.88
CA PRO A 136 -12.50 3.21 -1.57
C PRO A 136 -12.79 1.72 -1.40
N VAL A 137 -12.03 0.84 -2.07
CA VAL A 137 -12.15 -0.62 -1.89
C VAL A 137 -11.71 -1.02 -0.49
N ALA A 138 -10.61 -0.45 0.01
CA ALA A 138 -10.14 -0.69 1.37
C ALA A 138 -11.09 -0.15 2.44
N ARG A 139 -11.67 1.04 2.23
CA ARG A 139 -12.75 1.57 3.09
C ARG A 139 -13.92 0.59 3.19
N THR A 140 -14.41 0.13 2.04
CA THR A 140 -15.49 -0.87 1.97
C THR A 140 -15.12 -2.16 2.68
N LEU A 141 -13.92 -2.69 2.44
CA LEU A 141 -13.42 -3.92 3.07
C LEU A 141 -13.37 -3.80 4.60
N THR A 142 -12.88 -2.65 5.09
CA THR A 142 -12.63 -2.42 6.52
C THR A 142 -13.83 -1.86 7.27
N GLY A 143 -14.94 -1.57 6.58
CA GLY A 143 -16.13 -0.95 7.17
C GLY A 143 -15.90 0.50 7.62
N MET A 144 -14.90 1.18 7.06
CA MET A 144 -14.59 2.58 7.35
C MET A 144 -15.17 3.51 6.27
N PRO A 145 -15.54 4.75 6.63
CA PRO A 145 -16.06 5.74 5.68
C PRO A 145 -15.01 6.21 4.68
#